data_AF-A0A9W8Q0U1-F1
#
_entry.id   AF-A0A9W8Q0U1-F1
#
_cell.length_a   1.000
_cell.length_b   1.000
_cell.length_c   1.000
_cell.angle_alpha   90.00
_cell.angle_beta   90.00
_cell.angle_gamma   90.00
#
_symmetry.space_group_name_H-M   'P 1'
#
loop_
_entity.id
_entity.type
_entity.pdbx_description
1 polymer ?
#
loop_
_entity_poly.entity_id
_entity_poly.type
_entity_poly.pdbx_seq_one_letter_code
_entity_poly.pdbx_strand_id
1 'polypeptide(L)'
;MSQQDSSSDGSVSTSHSHSQSEDPPVWSTSEFEDSSNWVMAPDCPRLGHLEAILSTSELVSEACVRYDETGWWVRNSNGHGPKYDICFKLPCPGNNWIARLAVGSDSWPELLKLVKANEPKGVKYKYHRYETTTYGETITESLIFESFLEGEEREQVPRGPEMVLTLQERLGFDVAMMWT
;
A
#
# COMPACT_ATOMS: atom_id res chain seq x y z
N MET A 1 -58.77 57.53 -10.15
CA MET A 1 -59.43 56.35 -10.75
C MET A 1 -58.31 55.48 -11.29
N SER A 2 -57.88 54.45 -10.57
CA SER A 2 -58.38 53.04 -10.66
C SER A 2 -57.79 52.40 -11.94
N GLN A 3 -57.09 51.26 -11.97
CA GLN A 3 -57.04 50.09 -11.06
C GLN A 3 -55.70 49.35 -11.18
N GLN A 4 -55.29 48.70 -10.08
CA GLN A 4 -54.46 47.49 -10.07
C GLN A 4 -55.27 46.34 -10.66
N ASP A 5 -54.60 45.37 -11.31
CA ASP A 5 -55.05 43.98 -11.27
C ASP A 5 -53.81 43.07 -11.26
N SER A 6 -53.57 42.48 -10.09
CA SER A 6 -52.69 41.32 -9.90
C SER A 6 -53.58 40.09 -9.89
N SER A 7 -53.48 39.26 -10.93
CA SER A 7 -54.16 37.97 -10.98
C SER A 7 -53.27 36.88 -10.38
N SER A 8 -53.69 36.43 -9.21
CA SER A 8 -53.35 35.15 -8.57
C SER A 8 -54.18 34.05 -9.21
N ASP A 9 -53.57 32.91 -9.53
CA ASP A 9 -54.26 31.61 -9.56
C ASP A 9 -53.27 30.52 -9.17
N GLY A 10 -53.60 29.83 -8.08
CA GLY A 10 -52.97 28.59 -7.67
C GLY A 10 -53.95 27.43 -7.85
N SER A 11 -53.44 26.27 -8.27
CA SER A 11 -53.77 24.91 -7.78
C SER A 11 -53.11 23.85 -8.70
N VAL A 12 -52.15 23.02 -8.22
CA VAL A 12 -52.24 21.58 -7.84
C VAL A 12 -53.13 20.70 -8.74
N SER A 13 -52.79 19.48 -9.23
CA SER A 13 -51.75 18.49 -8.89
C SER A 13 -51.66 17.33 -9.92
N THR A 14 -50.51 16.62 -9.96
CA THR A 14 -50.23 15.17 -10.28
C THR A 14 -50.70 14.53 -11.62
N SER A 15 -49.84 13.92 -12.45
CA SER A 15 -49.07 12.69 -12.14
C SER A 15 -47.95 12.35 -13.15
N HIS A 16 -46.87 11.79 -12.62
CA HIS A 16 -45.95 10.75 -13.15
C HIS A 16 -45.29 10.91 -14.52
N SER A 17 -43.99 11.24 -14.48
CA SER A 17 -42.98 10.64 -15.37
C SER A 17 -41.66 10.57 -14.60
N HIS A 18 -41.22 9.35 -14.28
CA HIS A 18 -39.92 9.07 -13.69
C HIS A 18 -38.81 9.36 -14.70
N SER A 19 -37.96 10.34 -14.38
CA SER A 19 -36.59 10.41 -14.90
C SER A 19 -35.71 10.92 -13.76
N GLN A 20 -35.01 9.98 -13.13
CA GLN A 20 -33.99 10.24 -12.13
C GLN A 20 -32.83 11.00 -12.78
N SER A 21 -32.66 12.25 -12.40
CA SER A 21 -31.36 12.92 -12.45
C SER A 21 -31.06 13.37 -11.03
N GLU A 22 -30.68 12.41 -10.20
CA GLU A 22 -30.06 12.71 -8.92
C GLU A 22 -28.63 13.11 -9.23
N ASP A 23 -28.33 14.38 -9.00
CA ASP A 23 -26.97 14.88 -8.87
C ASP A 23 -26.18 13.93 -7.95
N PRO A 24 -25.01 13.43 -8.38
CA PRO A 24 -24.24 12.55 -7.52
C PRO A 24 -23.85 13.32 -6.25
N PRO A 25 -23.91 12.69 -5.07
CA PRO A 25 -23.44 13.33 -3.86
C PRO A 25 -21.97 13.67 -4.07
N VAL A 26 -21.63 14.95 -3.85
CA VAL A 26 -20.25 15.41 -3.72
C VAL A 26 -19.68 14.71 -2.48
N TRP A 27 -19.17 13.49 -2.67
CA TRP A 27 -18.22 12.92 -1.73
C TRP A 27 -17.00 13.82 -1.82
N SER A 28 -16.94 14.77 -0.90
CA SER A 28 -15.68 15.37 -0.50
C SER A 28 -14.81 14.23 0.04
N THR A 29 -14.08 13.54 -0.84
CA THR A 29 -12.89 12.81 -0.43
C THR A 29 -11.87 13.89 -0.14
N SER A 30 -11.94 14.39 1.09
CA SER A 30 -10.87 15.14 1.72
C SER A 30 -9.57 14.40 1.41
N GLU A 31 -8.66 15.14 0.81
CA GLU A 31 -7.27 14.79 0.63
C GLU A 31 -6.80 14.07 1.91
N PHE A 32 -6.42 12.80 1.79
CA PHE A 32 -5.65 12.13 2.84
C PHE A 32 -4.22 12.69 2.83
N GLU A 33 -4.10 14.01 3.01
CA GLU A 33 -2.95 14.64 3.63
C GLU A 33 -3.00 14.33 5.13
N ASP A 34 -2.89 13.06 5.51
CA ASP A 34 -2.69 12.71 6.92
C ASP A 34 -1.20 12.71 7.22
N SER A 35 -0.70 13.94 7.32
CA SER A 35 0.49 14.30 8.08
C SER A 35 0.03 14.84 9.44
N SER A 36 -0.49 14.03 10.37
CA SER A 36 -0.28 14.31 11.81
C SER A 36 -0.71 13.26 12.84
N ASN A 37 -1.47 12.20 12.55
CA ASN A 37 -1.98 11.32 13.63
C ASN A 37 -1.41 9.90 13.69
N TRP A 38 -0.13 9.72 13.33
CA TRP A 38 0.51 8.40 13.40
C TRP A 38 1.21 8.22 14.75
N VAL A 39 0.79 7.21 15.51
CA VAL A 39 1.65 6.64 16.55
C VAL A 39 2.69 5.79 15.82
N MET A 40 3.83 6.40 15.49
CA MET A 40 5.05 5.65 15.22
C MET A 40 5.29 4.78 16.46
N ALA A 41 5.41 3.46 16.28
CA ALA A 41 5.88 2.61 17.37
C ALA A 41 7.21 3.22 17.87
N PRO A 42 7.35 3.49 19.18
CA PRO A 42 8.62 3.97 19.70
C PRO A 42 9.62 2.83 19.47
N ASP A 43 10.62 3.12 18.64
CA ASP A 43 11.74 2.23 18.31
C ASP A 43 11.44 1.13 17.28
N CYS A 44 11.26 1.52 16.01
CA CYS A 44 11.64 0.69 14.87
C CYS A 44 13.14 0.35 15.00
N PRO A 45 13.55 -0.91 15.24
CA PRO A 45 14.95 -1.26 15.35
C PRO A 45 15.62 -1.09 13.99
N ARG A 46 16.38 0.01 13.86
CA ARG A 46 17.22 0.31 12.70
C ARG A 46 18.04 -0.91 12.31
N LEU A 47 17.81 -1.49 11.13
CA LEU A 47 18.82 -2.22 10.35
C LEU A 47 18.21 -2.55 8.98
N GLY A 48 18.87 -2.17 7.90
CA GLY A 48 18.55 -2.58 6.53
C GLY A 48 18.89 -1.47 5.53
N HIS A 49 19.46 -1.87 4.40
CA HIS A 49 19.86 -0.98 3.31
C HIS A 49 18.71 -0.91 2.30
N LEU A 50 18.18 0.27 2.04
CA LEU A 50 17.19 0.49 0.98
C LEU A 50 17.88 0.86 -0.32
N GLU A 51 17.41 0.26 -1.41
CA GLU A 51 17.74 0.66 -2.77
C GLU A 51 16.44 1.07 -3.48
N ALA A 52 16.38 2.32 -3.96
CA ALA A 52 15.30 2.72 -4.86
C ALA A 52 15.51 2.03 -6.19
N ILE A 53 14.46 1.45 -6.75
CA ILE A 53 14.58 0.56 -7.91
C ILE A 53 14.90 1.37 -9.18
N LEU A 54 14.40 2.60 -9.28
CA LEU A 54 14.47 3.43 -10.49
C LEU A 54 15.33 4.69 -10.35
N SER A 55 16.59 4.56 -9.93
CA SER A 55 17.67 5.53 -10.27
C SER A 55 17.78 6.87 -9.51
N THR A 56 17.22 7.01 -8.32
CA THR A 56 17.71 8.02 -7.37
C THR A 56 18.10 7.31 -6.08
N SER A 57 19.38 7.39 -5.71
CA SER A 57 19.92 6.90 -4.43
C SER A 57 19.37 7.69 -3.24
N GLU A 58 18.08 8.00 -3.21
CA GLU A 58 17.41 8.50 -2.02
C GLU A 58 17.29 7.33 -1.06
N LEU A 59 18.20 7.34 -0.09
CA LEU A 59 18.23 6.39 1.00
C LEU A 59 16.93 6.53 1.79
N VAL A 60 16.04 5.55 1.63
CA VAL A 60 14.96 5.35 2.58
C VAL A 60 15.59 4.64 3.77
N SER A 61 15.57 5.29 4.92
CA SER A 61 16.16 4.73 6.12
C SER A 61 15.31 3.59 6.69
N GLU A 62 13.99 3.63 6.49
CA GLU A 62 13.02 2.78 7.17
C GLU A 62 11.79 2.54 6.28
N ALA A 63 11.32 1.29 6.24
CA ALA A 63 10.07 0.90 5.58
C ALA A 63 9.26 -0.01 6.50
N CYS A 64 7.93 0.09 6.45
CA CYS A 64 7.03 -0.74 7.24
C CYS A 64 5.94 -1.35 6.36
N VAL A 65 5.33 -2.42 6.88
CA VAL A 65 4.10 -2.99 6.32
C VAL A 65 2.93 -2.43 7.12
N ARG A 66 2.03 -1.74 6.43
CA ARG A 66 0.72 -1.38 6.99
C ARG A 66 -0.27 -2.44 6.66
N TYR A 67 -1.20 -2.70 7.57
CA TYR A 67 -2.35 -3.54 7.29
C TYR A 67 -3.58 -3.03 8.04
N ASP A 68 -4.74 -3.27 7.46
CA ASP A 68 -6.07 -2.99 8.00
C ASP A 68 -7.07 -4.05 7.50
N GLU A 69 -8.36 -3.81 7.71
CA GLU A 69 -9.43 -4.72 7.27
C GLU A 69 -9.50 -4.92 5.74
N THR A 70 -8.96 -3.96 4.96
CA THR A 70 -9.02 -3.95 3.50
C THR A 70 -7.81 -4.62 2.85
N GLY A 71 -6.71 -4.76 3.58
CA GLY A 71 -5.52 -5.44 3.11
C GLY A 71 -4.26 -4.93 3.77
N TRP A 72 -3.14 -5.05 3.05
CA TRP A 72 -1.85 -4.55 3.51
C TRP A 72 -1.13 -3.82 2.39
N TRP A 73 -0.09 -3.06 2.72
CA TRP A 73 0.80 -2.45 1.75
C TRP A 73 2.12 -2.07 2.40
N VAL A 74 3.18 -2.05 1.58
CA VAL A 74 4.48 -1.55 2.01
C VAL A 74 4.49 -0.03 1.90
N ARG A 75 5.12 0.65 2.86
CA ARG A 75 5.27 2.10 2.83
C ARG A 75 6.67 2.48 3.30
N ASN A 76 7.19 3.52 2.67
CA ASN A 76 8.31 4.27 3.19
C ASN A 76 7.91 4.97 4.50
N SER A 77 8.69 4.77 5.57
CA SER A 77 8.43 5.42 6.87
C SER A 77 8.75 6.91 6.82
N ASN A 78 9.63 7.35 5.92
CA ASN A 78 9.84 8.77 5.62
C ASN A 78 8.73 9.30 4.70
N GLY A 79 7.85 10.15 5.24
CA GLY A 79 6.74 10.76 4.50
C GLY A 79 7.17 11.64 3.32
N HIS A 80 8.43 12.09 3.29
CA HIS A 80 8.98 12.89 2.20
C HIS A 80 9.69 12.07 1.12
N GLY A 81 9.90 10.77 1.33
CA GLY A 81 10.58 9.90 0.37
C GLY A 81 9.66 9.34 -0.71
N PRO A 82 10.21 8.49 -1.61
CA PRO A 82 9.43 7.88 -2.68
C PRO A 82 8.29 7.01 -2.12
N LYS A 83 7.11 7.14 -2.73
CA LYS A 83 5.88 6.42 -2.35
C LYS A 83 5.77 5.03 -3.00
N TYR A 84 6.35 4.86 -4.18
CA TYR A 84 6.31 3.66 -5.00
C TYR A 84 7.68 3.43 -5.66
N ASP A 85 7.86 2.26 -6.25
CA ASP A 85 9.12 1.76 -6.84
C ASP A 85 10.27 1.70 -5.82
N ILE A 86 9.91 1.25 -4.62
CA ILE A 86 10.80 1.06 -3.47
C ILE A 86 10.96 -0.43 -3.16
N CYS A 87 12.15 -0.81 -2.71
CA CYS A 87 12.39 -2.15 -2.15
C CYS A 87 13.37 -2.10 -0.98
N PHE A 88 13.21 -3.00 -0.03
CA PHE A 88 13.98 -3.03 1.19
C PHE A 88 14.41 -4.47 1.51
N LYS A 89 15.71 -4.67 1.67
CA LYS A 89 16.25 -5.94 2.17
C LYS A 89 16.11 -5.98 3.68
N LEU A 90 15.42 -7.00 4.18
CA LEU A 90 15.21 -7.16 5.61
C LEU A 90 16.51 -7.56 6.31
N PRO A 91 16.77 -7.05 7.53
CA PRO A 91 17.97 -7.33 8.31
C PRO A 91 17.90 -8.68 9.05
N CYS A 92 17.19 -9.65 8.50
CA CYS A 92 17.03 -10.98 9.08
C CYS A 92 17.82 -12.02 8.28
N PRO A 93 18.10 -13.21 8.84
CA PRO A 93 18.79 -14.27 8.11
C PRO A 93 18.08 -14.62 6.80
N GLY A 94 18.87 -14.82 5.74
CA GLY A 94 18.37 -15.09 4.41
C GLY A 94 18.48 -13.88 3.49
N ASN A 95 17.69 -13.91 2.42
CA ASN A 95 17.58 -12.84 1.44
C ASN A 95 16.12 -12.41 1.33
N ASN A 96 15.56 -11.90 2.43
CA ASN A 96 14.15 -11.52 2.51
C ASN A 96 13.96 -10.05 2.14
N TRP A 97 12.85 -9.73 1.49
CA TRP A 97 12.60 -8.39 0.96
C TRP A 97 11.15 -7.97 1.14
N ILE A 98 10.93 -6.66 1.26
CA ILE A 98 9.63 -6.04 1.07
C ILE A 98 9.73 -5.00 -0.05
N ALA A 99 8.68 -4.82 -0.85
CA ALA A 99 8.69 -3.84 -1.93
C ALA A 99 7.30 -3.26 -2.19
N ARG A 100 7.26 -2.08 -2.81
CA ARG A 100 6.04 -1.50 -3.39
C ARG A 100 6.35 -0.92 -4.74
N LEU A 101 5.66 -1.38 -5.77
CA LEU A 101 5.87 -1.00 -7.16
C LEU A 101 4.65 -0.30 -7.73
N ALA A 102 4.86 0.66 -8.63
CA ALA A 102 3.80 1.14 -9.50
C ALA A 102 3.57 0.13 -10.63
N VAL A 103 2.31 -0.25 -10.89
CA VAL A 103 1.98 -1.14 -12.00
C VAL A 103 2.24 -0.44 -13.33
N GLY A 104 2.88 -1.15 -14.27
CA GLY A 104 3.29 -0.60 -15.56
C GLY A 104 4.66 0.09 -15.56
N SER A 105 5.35 0.12 -14.41
CA SER A 105 6.75 0.52 -14.34
C SER A 105 7.69 -0.63 -14.76
N ASP A 106 8.93 -0.28 -15.13
CA ASP A 106 10.02 -1.23 -15.35
C ASP A 106 10.67 -1.72 -14.03
N SER A 107 10.05 -1.44 -12.87
CA SER A 107 10.62 -1.73 -11.56
C SER A 107 10.64 -3.22 -11.23
N TRP A 108 9.70 -4.00 -11.76
CA TRP A 108 9.62 -5.43 -11.42
C TRP A 108 10.87 -6.22 -11.87
N PRO A 109 11.33 -6.13 -13.14
CA PRO A 109 12.60 -6.74 -13.55
C PRO A 109 13.81 -6.28 -12.74
N GLU A 110 13.90 -5.00 -12.41
CA GLU A 110 15.01 -4.45 -11.62
C GLU A 110 14.99 -4.98 -10.18
N LEU A 111 13.82 -5.07 -9.54
CA LEU A 111 13.67 -5.72 -8.23
C LEU A 111 14.20 -7.16 -8.25
N LEU A 112 13.84 -7.95 -9.26
CA LEU A 112 14.32 -9.33 -9.36
C LEU A 112 15.85 -9.41 -9.54
N LYS A 113 16.44 -8.48 -10.31
CA LYS A 113 17.90 -8.37 -10.44
C LYS A 113 18.55 -8.04 -9.09
N LEU A 114 18.00 -7.10 -8.34
CA LEU A 114 18.50 -6.70 -7.02
C LEU A 114 18.43 -7.83 -6.00
N VAL A 115 17.27 -8.52 -5.92
CA VAL A 115 17.09 -9.70 -5.06
C VAL A 115 18.15 -10.74 -5.41
N LYS A 116 18.37 -11.05 -6.69
CA LYS A 116 19.35 -12.04 -7.12
C LYS A 116 20.80 -11.61 -6.88
N ALA A 117 21.14 -10.34 -7.11
CA ALA A 117 22.47 -9.81 -6.88
C ALA A 117 22.88 -9.84 -5.39
N ASN A 118 21.90 -9.85 -4.50
CA ASN A 118 22.07 -9.89 -3.05
C ASN A 118 22.13 -11.31 -2.45
N GLU A 119 22.03 -12.36 -3.28
CA GLU A 119 22.23 -13.74 -2.84
C GLU A 119 23.73 -13.99 -2.55
N PRO A 120 24.11 -14.54 -1.38
CA PRO A 120 25.48 -14.88 -1.09
C PRO A 120 26.03 -15.92 -2.08
N LYS A 121 27.31 -15.79 -2.45
CA LYS A 121 27.95 -16.73 -3.38
C LYS A 121 27.87 -18.17 -2.86
N GLY A 122 27.43 -19.07 -3.74
CA GLY A 122 27.31 -20.51 -3.42
C GLY A 122 26.05 -20.86 -2.62
N VAL A 123 25.23 -19.87 -2.25
CA VAL A 123 23.92 -20.09 -1.62
C VAL A 123 22.84 -19.98 -2.68
N LYS A 124 21.87 -20.88 -2.66
CA LYS A 124 20.69 -20.83 -3.51
C LYS A 124 19.45 -20.77 -2.62
N TYR A 125 18.62 -19.76 -2.86
CA TYR A 125 17.35 -19.58 -2.18
C TYR A 125 16.18 -19.94 -3.09
N LYS A 126 15.15 -20.51 -2.49
CA LYS A 126 13.77 -20.49 -2.99
C LYS A 126 13.00 -19.38 -2.27
N TYR A 127 11.91 -18.94 -2.87
CA TYR A 127 11.14 -17.81 -2.37
C TYR A 127 9.65 -18.12 -2.35
N HIS A 128 9.01 -17.77 -1.24
CA HIS A 128 7.57 -17.50 -1.21
C HIS A 128 7.35 -16.02 -1.51
N ARG A 129 6.37 -15.75 -2.39
CA ARG A 129 5.94 -14.40 -2.74
C ARG A 129 4.54 -14.17 -2.17
N TYR A 130 4.40 -13.09 -1.42
CA TYR A 130 3.11 -12.58 -0.96
C TYR A 130 2.89 -11.23 -1.61
N GLU A 131 1.67 -11.01 -2.10
CA GLU A 131 1.36 -9.80 -2.85
C GLU A 131 -0.05 -9.29 -2.57
N THR A 132 -0.22 -8.01 -2.78
CA THR A 132 -1.49 -7.31 -2.70
C THR A 132 -1.47 -6.12 -3.64
N THR A 133 -2.61 -5.84 -4.26
CA THR A 133 -2.76 -4.75 -5.22
C THR A 133 -3.65 -3.69 -4.60
N THR A 134 -3.15 -2.45 -4.54
CA THR A 134 -3.94 -1.30 -4.11
C THR A 134 -4.37 -0.51 -5.34
N TYR A 135 -5.67 -0.27 -5.44
CA TYR A 135 -6.28 0.54 -6.48
C TYR A 135 -6.49 1.97 -5.97
N GLY A 136 -5.99 2.94 -6.72
CA GLY A 136 -6.09 4.36 -6.43
C GLY A 136 -5.74 5.15 -7.69
N GLU A 137 -5.25 6.39 -7.53
CA GLU A 137 -4.73 7.19 -8.66
C GLU A 137 -3.61 6.46 -9.41
N THR A 138 -2.73 5.81 -8.66
CA THR A 138 -1.72 4.88 -9.18
C THR A 138 -2.02 3.49 -8.66
N ILE A 139 -2.16 2.52 -9.56
CA ILE A 139 -2.27 1.11 -9.18
C ILE A 139 -0.89 0.66 -8.68
N THR A 140 -0.84 0.10 -7.48
CA THR A 140 0.43 -0.35 -6.88
C THR A 140 0.37 -1.79 -6.42
N GLU A 141 1.49 -2.50 -6.50
CA GLU A 141 1.68 -3.84 -5.96
C GLU A 141 2.62 -3.78 -4.76
N SER A 142 2.17 -4.24 -3.60
CA SER A 142 3.04 -4.45 -2.44
C SER A 142 3.42 -5.92 -2.33
N LEU A 143 4.67 -6.18 -1.96
CA LEU A 143 5.31 -7.48 -2.07
C LEU A 143 6.09 -7.80 -0.80
N ILE A 144 6.05 -9.07 -0.38
CA ILE A 144 6.94 -9.66 0.62
C ILE A 144 7.57 -10.91 -0.01
N PHE A 145 8.89 -10.99 0.05
CA PHE A 145 9.69 -12.15 -0.35
C PHE A 145 10.26 -12.83 0.89
N GLU A 146 9.80 -14.04 1.16
CA GLU A 146 10.34 -14.92 2.20
C GLU A 146 11.26 -15.95 1.53
N SER A 147 12.55 -15.86 1.85
CA SER A 147 13.59 -16.76 1.36
C SER A 147 13.78 -17.96 2.27
N PHE A 148 14.14 -19.09 1.67
CA PHE A 148 14.55 -20.31 2.38
C PHE A 148 15.55 -21.08 1.52
N LEU A 149 16.43 -21.87 2.14
CA LEU A 149 17.52 -22.52 1.40
C LEU A 149 16.96 -23.58 0.45
N GLU A 150 17.59 -23.73 -0.71
CA GLU A 150 17.26 -24.80 -1.64
C GLU A 150 17.54 -26.17 -0.98
N GLY A 151 16.47 -26.94 -0.74
CA GLY A 151 16.52 -28.21 -0.02
C GLY A 151 15.82 -28.17 1.33
N GLU A 152 15.55 -26.98 1.87
CA GLU A 152 14.62 -26.81 2.99
C GLU A 152 13.18 -26.85 2.48
N GLU A 153 12.32 -27.52 3.25
CA GLU A 153 10.89 -27.42 3.11
C GLU A 153 10.38 -26.34 4.05
N ARG A 154 9.70 -25.35 3.47
CA ARG A 154 9.05 -24.29 4.23
C ARG A 154 7.66 -24.10 3.70
N GLU A 155 6.66 -24.24 4.57
CA GLU A 155 5.28 -23.99 4.20
C GLU A 155 5.03 -22.50 4.02
N GLN A 156 4.30 -22.17 2.95
CA GLN A 156 3.83 -20.83 2.69
C GLN A 156 2.81 -20.44 3.78
N VAL A 157 2.91 -19.21 4.29
CA VAL A 157 1.91 -18.68 5.22
C VAL A 157 0.58 -18.59 4.49
N PRO A 158 -0.52 -19.13 5.05
CA PRO A 158 -1.84 -19.00 4.44
C PRO A 158 -2.24 -17.54 4.26
N ARG A 159 -2.89 -17.23 3.13
CA ARG A 159 -3.48 -15.90 2.93
C ARG A 159 -4.60 -15.68 3.96
N GLY A 160 -4.68 -14.47 4.52
CA GLY A 160 -5.71 -14.09 5.48
C GLY A 160 -5.27 -12.92 6.38
N PRO A 161 -6.12 -12.52 7.35
CA PRO A 161 -5.85 -11.40 8.25
C PRO A 161 -4.55 -11.56 9.04
N GLU A 162 -4.24 -12.78 9.46
CA GLU A 162 -3.06 -13.10 10.29
C GLU A 162 -1.75 -13.23 9.48
N MET A 163 -1.83 -13.18 8.14
CA MET A 163 -0.68 -13.42 7.27
C MET A 163 0.45 -12.40 7.54
N VAL A 164 0.11 -11.11 7.66
CA VAL A 164 1.11 -10.06 7.88
C VAL A 164 1.78 -10.23 9.24
N LEU A 165 1.01 -10.51 10.30
CA LEU A 165 1.54 -10.71 11.64
C LEU A 165 2.42 -11.97 11.70
N THR A 166 2.00 -13.06 11.07
CA THR A 166 2.82 -14.28 10.99
C THR A 166 4.13 -14.03 10.24
N LEU A 167 4.09 -13.26 9.15
CA LEU A 167 5.28 -12.89 8.40
C LEU A 167 6.17 -11.92 9.17
N GLN A 168 5.58 -11.00 9.94
CA GLN A 168 6.32 -10.10 10.83
C GLN A 168 7.10 -10.90 11.87
N GLU A 169 6.48 -11.87 12.55
CA GLU A 169 7.18 -12.72 13.52
C GLU A 169 8.32 -13.53 12.88
N ARG A 170 8.12 -14.00 11.64
CA ARG A 170 9.12 -14.80 10.90
C ARG A 170 10.28 -13.96 10.35
N LEU A 171 10.00 -12.75 9.90
CA LEU A 171 10.93 -11.95 9.08
C LEU A 171 11.42 -10.67 9.78
N GLY A 172 10.74 -10.23 10.83
CA GLY A 172 11.16 -9.10 11.67
C GLY A 172 11.05 -7.73 11.01
N PHE A 173 10.14 -7.53 10.06
CA PHE A 173 9.84 -6.18 9.55
C PHE A 173 8.89 -5.42 10.49
N ASP A 174 8.93 -4.09 10.41
CA ASP A 174 8.04 -3.25 11.21
C ASP A 174 6.61 -3.23 10.65
N VAL A 175 5.65 -3.20 11.57
CA VAL A 175 4.22 -3.16 11.26
C VAL A 175 3.60 -1.92 11.88
N ALA A 176 2.84 -1.17 11.09
CA ALA A 176 2.07 -0.02 11.54
C ALA A 176 0.57 -0.28 11.39
N MET A 177 -0.14 -0.32 12.52
CA MET A 177 -1.60 -0.46 12.56
C MET A 177 -2.27 0.92 12.47
N MET A 178 -3.38 1.01 11.71
CA MET A 178 -4.31 2.12 11.85
C MET A 178 -5.36 1.73 12.87
N TRP A 179 -5.41 2.45 13.99
CA TRP A 179 -6.56 2.38 14.89
C TRP A 179 -7.68 3.21 14.26
N THR A 180 -8.84 2.59 14.04
CA THR A 180 -10.07 3.27 13.63
C THR A 180 -10.78 3.93 14.79
#